data_AF-A0AAW7QYP5-F1
#
_entry.id   AF-A0AAW7QYP5-F1
#
_cell.length_a   1.000
_cell.length_b   1.000
_cell.length_c   1.000
_cell.angle_alpha   90.00
_cell.angle_beta   90.00
_cell.angle_gamma   90.00
#
_symmetry.space_group_name_H-M   'P 1'
#
loop_
_entity.id
_entity.type
_entity.pdbx_description
1 polymer ?
#
loop_
_entity_poly.entity_id
_entity_poly.type
_entity_poly.pdbx_seq_one_letter_code
_entity_poly.pdbx_strand_id
1 'polypeptide(L)'
;MFVALSICSALALVIASFSGNPMVWLLTIGAIVCSAVIGFGHKNFINASLVSGPFFILSGFASLHVSLLGMSDVTLYENLPVLVSAFSLILVATLSVCISMVERASQQHETMPASEFKR
;
A
#
# COMPACT_ATOMS: atom_id res chain seq x y z
N MET A 1 -1.24 -3.77 -12.28
CA MET A 1 -0.39 -3.32 -11.14
C MET A 1 -0.11 -1.83 -11.12
N PHE A 2 0.40 -1.22 -12.21
CA PHE A 2 0.78 0.21 -12.21
C PHE A 2 -0.36 1.15 -11.79
N VAL A 3 -1.58 0.88 -12.27
CA VAL A 3 -2.79 1.65 -11.90
C VAL A 3 -3.09 1.54 -10.40
N ALA A 4 -2.95 0.36 -9.79
CA ALA A 4 -3.19 0.17 -8.36
C ALA A 4 -2.16 0.93 -7.50
N LEU A 5 -0.88 0.91 -7.89
CA LEU A 5 0.17 1.68 -7.22
C LEU A 5 -0.04 3.19 -7.34
N SER A 6 -0.51 3.66 -8.51
CA SER A 6 -0.87 5.06 -8.73
C SER A 6 -2.03 5.49 -7.82
N ILE A 7 -3.08 4.66 -7.72
CA ILE A 7 -4.23 4.91 -6.84
C ILE A 7 -3.81 4.91 -5.37
N CYS A 8 -2.99 3.94 -4.93
CA CYS A 8 -2.44 3.92 -3.57
C CYS A 8 -1.61 5.17 -3.26
N SER A 9 -0.80 5.63 -4.22
CA SER A 9 0.02 6.84 -4.05
C SER A 9 -0.84 8.09 -3.93
N ALA A 10 -1.87 8.22 -4.77
CA ALA A 10 -2.80 9.34 -4.72
C ALA A 10 -3.58 9.36 -3.38
N LEU A 11 -4.10 8.21 -2.96
CA LEU A 11 -4.79 8.07 -1.67
C LEU A 11 -3.85 8.39 -0.50
N ALA A 12 -2.60 7.92 -0.52
CA ALA A 12 -1.62 8.22 0.52
C ALA A 12 -1.34 9.73 0.62
N LEU A 13 -1.25 10.41 -0.53
CA LEU A 13 -1.02 11.85 -0.60
C LEU A 13 -2.19 12.66 -0.02
N VAL A 14 -3.42 12.24 -0.32
CA VAL A 14 -4.64 12.86 0.25
C VAL A 14 -4.65 12.68 1.76
N ILE A 15 -4.37 11.47 2.24
CA ILE A 15 -4.30 11.14 3.66
C ILE A 15 -3.22 11.98 4.38
N ALA A 16 -2.01 12.06 3.81
CA ALA A 16 -0.92 12.84 4.37
C ALA A 16 -1.23 14.35 4.42
N SER A 17 -1.92 14.87 3.39
CA SER A 17 -2.33 16.28 3.31
C SER A 17 -3.34 16.64 4.40
N PHE A 18 -4.30 15.75 4.68
CA PHE A 18 -5.31 15.97 5.71
C PHE A 18 -4.84 15.64 7.13
N SER A 19 -3.93 14.68 7.29
CA SER A 19 -3.45 14.27 8.60
C SER A 19 -2.63 15.35 9.31
N GLY A 20 -1.97 16.25 8.56
CA GLY A 20 -1.08 17.28 9.11
C GLY A 20 0.13 16.73 9.89
N ASN A 21 0.34 15.40 9.89
CA ASN A 21 1.31 14.73 10.73
C ASN A 21 2.57 14.37 9.92
N PRO A 22 3.77 14.82 10.36
CA PRO A 22 5.02 14.58 9.63
C PRO A 22 5.39 13.10 9.52
N MET A 23 4.94 12.25 10.45
CA MET A 23 5.16 10.79 10.37
C MET A 23 4.41 10.16 9.19
N VAL A 24 3.16 10.58 8.93
CA VAL A 24 2.37 10.08 7.80
C VAL A 24 3.00 10.52 6.48
N TRP A 25 3.54 11.73 6.42
CA TRP A 25 4.30 12.22 5.28
C TRP A 25 5.56 11.40 5.00
N LEU A 26 6.35 11.08 6.03
CA LEU A 26 7.55 10.25 5.89
C LEU A 26 7.22 8.85 5.34
N LEU A 27 6.17 8.21 5.87
CA LEU A 27 5.71 6.90 5.41
C LEU A 27 5.19 6.95 3.97
N THR A 28 4.46 8.02 3.61
CA THR A 28 3.92 8.22 2.26
C THR A 28 5.04 8.44 1.24
N ILE A 29 6.00 9.31 1.55
CA ILE A 29 7.16 9.55 0.69
C ILE A 29 7.99 8.26 0.56
N GLY A 30 8.22 7.54 1.66
CA GLY A 30 8.93 6.27 1.65
C GLY A 30 8.26 5.22 0.77
N ALA A 31 6.92 5.11 0.83
CA ALA A 31 6.14 4.20 -0.02
C ALA A 31 6.26 4.56 -1.50
N ILE A 32 6.12 5.86 -1.84
CA ILE A 32 6.22 6.36 -3.21
C ILE A 32 7.62 6.15 -3.77
N VAL A 33 8.66 6.47 -3.00
CA VAL A 33 10.06 6.27 -3.39
C VAL A 33 10.36 4.78 -3.57
N CYS A 34 9.91 3.91 -2.67
CA CYS A 34 10.08 2.46 -2.83
C CYS A 34 9.39 1.94 -4.08
N SER A 35 8.15 2.36 -4.36
CA SER A 35 7.44 2.00 -5.59
C SER A 35 8.15 2.52 -6.83
N ALA A 36 8.68 3.74 -6.80
CA ALA A 36 9.37 4.35 -7.94
C ALA A 36 10.73 3.68 -8.21
N VAL A 37 11.56 3.50 -7.19
CA VAL A 37 12.91 2.91 -7.32
C VAL A 37 12.83 1.45 -7.79
N ILE A 38 11.94 0.66 -7.20
CA ILE A 38 11.81 -0.77 -7.55
C ILE A 38 11.02 -0.94 -8.85
N GLY A 39 10.00 -0.10 -9.08
CA GLY A 39 9.16 -0.12 -10.28
C GLY A 39 9.90 0.31 -11.55
N PHE A 40 10.70 1.39 -11.50
CA PHE A 40 11.52 1.81 -12.64
C PHE A 40 12.82 1.01 -12.77
N GLY A 41 13.42 0.59 -11.66
CA GLY A 41 14.75 -0.04 -11.67
C GLY A 41 14.78 -1.49 -12.15
N HIS A 42 13.70 -2.27 -11.99
CA HIS A 42 13.83 -3.73 -12.04
C HIS A 42 12.92 -4.51 -13.00
N LYS A 43 12.07 -3.86 -13.82
CA LYS A 43 11.00 -4.51 -14.64
C LYS A 43 10.03 -5.44 -13.86
N ASN A 44 10.26 -5.63 -12.56
CA ASN A 44 9.55 -6.56 -11.68
C ASN A 44 8.56 -5.78 -10.81
N PHE A 45 7.47 -5.30 -11.43
CA PHE A 45 6.39 -4.57 -10.77
C PHE A 45 5.76 -5.34 -9.60
N ILE A 46 5.83 -6.67 -9.65
CA ILE A 46 5.34 -7.57 -8.61
C ILE A 46 6.14 -7.40 -7.30
N ASN A 47 7.47 -7.28 -7.40
CA ASN A 47 8.34 -7.07 -6.24
C ASN A 47 8.15 -5.66 -5.66
N ALA A 48 7.95 -4.67 -6.55
CA ALA A 48 7.66 -3.30 -6.13
C ALA A 48 6.37 -3.25 -5.29
N SER A 49 5.30 -3.89 -5.76
CA SER A 49 4.02 -3.97 -5.05
C SER A 49 4.12 -4.68 -3.69
N LEU A 50 4.90 -5.78 -3.62
CA LEU A 50 5.14 -6.51 -2.38
C LEU A 50 5.90 -5.69 -1.33
N VAL A 51 6.89 -4.90 -1.76
CA VAL A 51 7.71 -4.08 -0.85
C VAL A 51 6.97 -2.80 -0.46
N SER A 52 6.29 -2.14 -1.39
CA SER A 52 5.58 -0.88 -1.10
C SER A 52 4.25 -1.09 -0.38
N GLY A 53 3.61 -2.25 -0.56
CA GLY A 53 2.32 -2.59 0.06
C GLY A 53 2.29 -2.41 1.59
N PRO A 54 3.24 -3.01 2.35
CA PRO A 54 3.35 -2.81 3.79
C PRO A 54 3.48 -1.34 4.20
N PHE A 55 4.23 -0.53 3.44
CA PHE A 55 4.37 0.90 3.72
C PHE A 55 3.06 1.65 3.51
N PHE A 56 2.29 1.32 2.46
CA PHE A 56 0.95 1.87 2.29
C PHE A 56 0.03 1.48 3.45
N ILE A 57 0.01 0.21 3.85
CA ILE A 57 -0.80 -0.26 4.99
C ILE A 57 -0.42 0.47 6.27
N LEU A 58 0.87 0.59 6.58
CA LEU A 58 1.38 1.33 7.73
C LEU A 58 0.99 2.81 7.69
N SER A 59 1.06 3.45 6.52
CA SER A 59 0.63 4.84 6.35
C SER A 59 -0.87 5.02 6.61
N GLY A 60 -1.70 4.10 6.12
CA GLY A 60 -3.14 4.09 6.40
C GLY A 60 -3.45 3.91 7.88
N PHE A 61 -2.78 2.96 8.55
CA PHE A 61 -2.92 2.75 9.99
C PHE A 61 -2.44 3.93 10.83
N ALA A 62 -1.30 4.53 10.47
CA ALA A 62 -0.78 5.71 11.16
C ALA A 62 -1.76 6.88 11.07
N SER A 63 -2.35 7.12 9.89
CA SER A 63 -3.37 8.16 9.74
C SER A 63 -4.67 7.84 10.46
N LEU A 64 -5.07 6.57 10.49
CA LEU A 64 -6.25 6.13 11.24
C LEU A 64 -6.05 6.39 12.74
N HIS A 65 -4.86 6.06 13.26
CA HIS A 65 -4.50 6.28 14.65
C HIS A 65 -4.48 7.78 15.02
N VAL A 66 -3.90 8.63 14.16
CA VAL A 66 -3.90 10.09 14.35
C VAL A 66 -5.32 10.65 14.30
N SER A 67 -6.15 10.17 13.37
CA SER A 67 -7.55 10.61 13.26
C SER A 67 -8.39 10.17 14.46
N LEU A 68 -8.16 8.96 15.00
CA LEU A 68 -8.80 8.47 16.22
C LEU A 68 -8.39 9.28 17.45
N LEU A 69 -7.11 9.63 17.57
CA LEU A 69 -6.62 10.52 18.64
C LEU A 69 -7.25 11.92 18.52
N GLY A 70 -7.38 12.45 17.30
CA GLY A 70 -7.98 13.77 17.05
C GLY A 70 -9.51 13.80 17.20
N MET A 71 -10.21 12.69 16.99
CA MET A 71 -11.66 12.57 17.22
C MET A 71 -12.07 12.71 18.69
N SER A 72 -11.11 12.75 19.62
CA SER A 72 -11.40 13.13 21.01
C SER A 72 -11.82 14.60 21.16
N ASP A 73 -11.42 15.47 20.23
CA ASP A 73 -11.64 16.93 20.33
C ASP A 73 -12.52 17.51 19.21
N VAL A 74 -12.70 16.82 18.08
CA VAL A 74 -13.40 17.35 16.89
C VAL A 74 -14.54 16.43 16.43
N THR A 75 -15.62 17.02 15.92
CA THR A 75 -16.83 16.31 15.48
C THR A 75 -16.51 15.23 14.43
N LEU A 76 -17.09 14.05 14.63
CA LEU A 76 -16.88 12.83 13.85
C LEU A 76 -17.08 13.01 12.32
N TYR A 77 -17.84 14.03 11.92
CA TYR A 77 -18.19 14.33 10.54
C TYR A 77 -17.02 14.92 9.73
N GLU A 78 -16.15 15.74 10.33
CA GLU A 78 -15.03 16.37 9.61
C GLU A 78 -13.90 15.39 9.31
N ASN A 79 -13.71 14.39 10.17
CA ASN A 79 -12.65 13.38 10.06
C ASN A 79 -13.08 12.12 9.28
N LEU A 80 -14.37 11.99 8.97
CA LEU A 80 -14.95 10.88 8.21
C LEU A 80 -14.27 10.62 6.85
N PRO A 81 -13.98 11.63 6.00
CA PRO A 81 -13.29 11.41 4.72
C PRO A 81 -11.85 10.89 4.89
N VAL A 82 -11.15 11.33 5.94
CA VAL A 82 -9.78 10.86 6.25
C VAL A 82 -9.82 9.40 6.72
N LEU A 83 -10.83 9.05 7.52
CA LEU A 83 -11.04 7.69 7.98
C LEU A 83 -11.34 6.74 6.82
N VAL A 84 -12.29 7.10 5.95
CA VAL A 84 -12.70 6.28 4.79
C VAL A 84 -11.56 6.13 3.79
N SER A 85 -10.78 7.19 3.54
CA SER A 85 -9.61 7.11 2.66
C SER A 85 -8.50 6.23 3.25
N ALA A 86 -8.25 6.28 4.56
CA ALA A 86 -7.32 5.38 5.24
C ALA A 86 -7.74 3.91 5.13
N PHE A 87 -9.02 3.60 5.40
CA PHE A 87 -9.54 2.24 5.21
C PHE A 87 -9.43 1.78 3.76
N SER A 88 -9.82 2.64 2.81
CA SER A 88 -9.76 2.34 1.37
C SER A 88 -8.32 2.06 0.93
N LEU A 89 -7.35 2.85 1.41
CA LEU A 89 -5.94 2.65 1.11
C LEU A 89 -5.41 1.33 1.69
N ILE A 90 -5.76 0.99 2.93
CA ILE A 90 -5.40 -0.31 3.53
C ILE A 90 -5.97 -1.45 2.70
N LEU A 91 -7.23 -1.36 2.29
CA LEU A 91 -7.93 -2.41 1.53
C LEU A 91 -7.30 -2.59 0.15
N VAL A 92 -7.08 -1.50 -0.58
CA VAL A 92 -6.47 -1.54 -1.92
C VAL A 92 -5.01 -2.01 -1.85
N ALA A 93 -4.24 -1.57 -0.86
CA ALA A 93 -2.86 -2.02 -0.68
C ALA A 93 -2.80 -3.52 -0.35
N THR A 94 -3.68 -4.00 0.55
CA THR A 94 -3.76 -5.41 0.91
C THR A 94 -4.16 -6.27 -0.29
N LEU A 95 -5.18 -5.86 -1.05
CA LEU A 95 -5.58 -6.55 -2.28
C LEU A 95 -4.45 -6.57 -3.31
N SER A 96 -3.73 -5.46 -3.48
CA SER A 96 -2.58 -5.38 -4.38
C SER A 96 -1.49 -6.37 -3.96
N VAL A 97 -1.18 -6.48 -2.67
CA VAL A 97 -0.20 -7.45 -2.15
C VAL A 97 -0.69 -8.89 -2.36
N CYS A 98 -1.95 -9.19 -2.06
CA CYS A 98 -2.54 -10.51 -2.29
C CYS A 98 -2.45 -10.92 -3.76
N ILE A 99 -2.83 -10.04 -4.69
CA ILE A 99 -2.71 -10.29 -6.14
C ILE A 99 -1.24 -10.52 -6.52
N SER A 100 -0.32 -9.73 -5.99
CA SER A 100 1.12 -9.88 -6.25
C SER A 100 1.66 -11.23 -5.78
N MET A 101 1.21 -11.71 -4.62
CA MET A 101 1.60 -13.01 -4.06
C MET A 101 1.05 -14.16 -4.90
N VAL A 102 -0.20 -14.05 -5.37
CA VAL A 102 -0.83 -15.04 -6.26
C VAL A 102 -0.12 -15.09 -7.61
N GLU A 103 0.19 -13.94 -8.22
CA GLU A 103 0.95 -13.87 -9.47
C GLU A 103 2.35 -14.47 -9.33
N ARG A 104 3.04 -14.26 -8.20
CA ARG A 104 4.31 -14.95 -7.92
C ARG A 104 4.13 -16.45 -7.81
N ALA A 105 3.12 -16.91 -7.08
CA ALA A 105 2.87 -18.33 -6.88
C ALA A 105 2.53 -19.03 -8.20
N SER A 106 1.77 -18.39 -9.10
CA SER A 106 1.46 -18.94 -10.42
C SER A 106 2.70 -19.02 -11.33
N GLN A 107 3.53 -17.98 -11.36
CA GLN A 107 4.77 -17.99 -12.13
C GLN A 107 5.75 -19.06 -11.64
N GLN A 108 5.81 -19.26 -10.32
CA GLN A 108 6.68 -20.27 -9.73
C GLN A 108 6.21 -21.70 -10.05
N HIS A 109 4.88 -21.91 -10.18
CA HIS A 109 4.29 -23.19 -10.59
C HIS A 109 4.56 -23.52 -12.07
N GLU A 110 4.53 -22.54 -12.97
CA GLU A 110 4.90 -22.74 -14.39
C GLU A 110 6.39 -23.05 -14.59
N THR A 111 7.26 -22.61 -13.67
CA THR A 111 8.70 -22.87 -13.73
C THR A 111 9.14 -24.15 -13.01
N MET A 112 8.25 -24.93 -12.40
CA MET A 112 8.62 -26.27 -11.92
C MET A 112 8.87 -27.16 -13.14
N PRO A 113 10.13 -27.58 -13.40
CA PRO A 113 10.37 -28.54 -14.45
C PRO A 113 9.64 -29.83 -14.09
N ALA A 114 9.02 -30.46 -15.08
CA ALA A 114 8.36 -31.77 -14.97
C ALA A 114 9.28 -32.92 -14.45
N SER A 115 10.52 -32.61 -14.06
CA SER A 115 11.48 -33.54 -13.48
C SER A 115 11.28 -33.82 -11.99
N GLU A 116 10.44 -33.08 -11.26
CA GLU A 116 10.15 -33.38 -9.83
C GLU A 116 8.82 -34.10 -9.60
N PHE A 117 8.04 -34.43 -10.64
CA PHE A 117 6.86 -35.31 -10.51
C PHE A 117 7.25 -36.80 -10.45
N LYS A 118 8.40 -37.11 -9.86
CA LYS A 118 8.84 -38.49 -9.62
C LYS A 118 9.72 -38.57 -8.37
N ARG A 119 9.10 -38.44 -7.19
CA ARG A 119 9.52 -39.18 -6.00
C ARG A 119 8.39 -39.30 -5.00
#